data_AF-A0A7K3H017-F1
#
_entry.id   AF-A0A7K3H017-F1
#
_cell.length_a   1.000
_cell.length_b   1.000
_cell.length_c   1.000
_cell.angle_alpha   90.00
_cell.angle_beta   90.00
_cell.angle_gamma   90.00
#
_symmetry.space_group_name_H-M   'P 1'
#
loop_
_entity.id
_entity.type
_entity.pdbx_description
1 polymer ?
#
loop_
_entity_poly.entity_id
_entity_poly.type
_entity_poly.pdbx_seq_one_letter_code
_entity_poly.pdbx_strand_id
1 'polypeptide(L)'
;MAGGANAILLGRRRGETAMSGTPRRLPVDLLLAAVAAVFTVAQLVLVHPSMGLGWDETVYVSQVTTHHPAAFFSAPRSRGVPLLVAPVASWSASTELLRVYLAVLSGLGLYLALRAWRGLFPSHVLATAGAFFATLWVTLFYGPQAMPNYWVAIGALICVGCFLRVLRGESGRRALWGVAAGALLMALMRPTDAVWVAVPLLLLVLLRRHWTLLLALAGGLAAGGLEWVIEAYAWYGGLGERLSRASEIQGGLGWNFAV
;
A
#
# COMPACT_ATOMS: atom_id res chain seq x y z
N MET A 1 -27.26 73.55 -10.48
CA MET A 1 -26.77 72.77 -9.32
C MET A 1 -27.36 71.37 -9.43
N ALA A 2 -26.61 70.31 -9.05
CA ALA A 2 -27.01 68.90 -8.78
C ALA A 2 -28.03 68.19 -9.72
N GLY A 3 -27.91 66.91 -10.08
CA GLY A 3 -27.03 65.84 -9.58
C GLY A 3 -27.85 64.71 -8.92
N GLY A 4 -27.68 63.46 -9.38
CA GLY A 4 -28.37 62.26 -8.85
C GLY A 4 -29.42 61.70 -9.83
N ALA A 5 -29.37 60.50 -10.44
CA ALA A 5 -28.79 59.17 -10.16
C ALA A 5 -29.75 58.15 -9.51
N ASN A 6 -29.95 57.01 -10.21
CA ASN A 6 -30.65 55.77 -9.76
C ASN A 6 -32.17 55.98 -9.47
N ALA A 7 -33.12 55.03 -9.51
CA ALA A 7 -33.16 53.57 -9.48
C ALA A 7 -34.64 53.14 -9.85
N ILE A 8 -35.14 51.89 -9.96
CA ILE A 8 -34.59 50.52 -10.06
C ILE A 8 -35.71 49.53 -10.52
N LEU A 9 -35.43 48.57 -11.43
CA LEU A 9 -36.18 47.28 -11.65
C LEU A 9 -37.72 47.34 -11.99
N LEU A 10 -38.44 46.31 -12.51
CA LEU A 10 -38.18 44.90 -12.83
C LEU A 10 -38.77 44.50 -14.21
N GLY A 11 -37.95 43.93 -15.09
CA GLY A 11 -38.42 43.09 -16.21
C GLY A 11 -38.19 41.61 -15.92
N ARG A 12 -39.05 40.99 -15.10
CA ARG A 12 -38.84 39.62 -14.58
C ARG A 12 -39.00 38.56 -15.68
N ARG A 13 -37.90 38.23 -16.38
CA ARG A 13 -37.84 37.04 -17.25
C ARG A 13 -38.23 35.81 -16.45
N ARG A 14 -39.25 35.09 -16.92
CA ARG A 14 -39.74 33.83 -16.35
C ARG A 14 -38.76 32.72 -16.76
N GLY A 15 -37.66 32.60 -16.01
CA GLY A 15 -36.64 31.58 -16.24
C GLY A 15 -37.21 30.17 -16.09
N GLU A 16 -36.79 29.28 -16.98
CA GLU A 16 -37.21 27.89 -17.08
C GLU A 16 -36.98 27.13 -15.77
N THR A 17 -38.02 26.50 -15.23
CA THR A 17 -37.87 25.48 -14.20
C THR A 17 -37.38 24.18 -14.84
N ALA A 18 -36.12 24.17 -15.27
CA ALA A 18 -35.41 22.95 -15.59
C ALA A 18 -35.25 22.12 -14.30
N MET A 19 -36.11 21.13 -14.11
CA MET A 19 -35.99 20.14 -13.03
C MET A 19 -34.76 19.26 -13.29
N SER A 20 -33.58 19.77 -12.93
CA SER A 20 -32.34 19.00 -12.89
C SER A 20 -32.36 18.06 -11.69
N GLY A 21 -33.06 16.93 -11.87
CA GLY A 21 -32.90 15.75 -11.02
C GLY A 21 -31.45 15.28 -11.09
N THR A 22 -30.60 15.86 -10.26
CA THR A 22 -29.18 15.51 -10.18
C THR A 22 -29.12 14.07 -9.68
N PRO A 23 -28.63 13.11 -10.50
CA PRO A 23 -28.53 11.74 -10.05
C PRO A 23 -27.65 11.71 -8.81
N ARG A 24 -28.16 11.09 -7.74
CA ARG A 24 -27.59 11.10 -6.39
C ARG A 24 -26.22 10.42 -6.44
N ARG A 25 -25.17 11.19 -6.74
CA ARG A 25 -23.81 10.68 -6.92
C ARG A 25 -23.40 9.97 -5.63
N LEU A 26 -23.17 8.66 -5.72
CA LEU A 26 -22.61 7.89 -4.61
C LEU A 26 -21.33 8.60 -4.12
N PRO A 27 -21.22 8.88 -2.81
CA PRO A 27 -19.98 9.38 -2.23
C PRO A 27 -18.80 8.51 -2.69
N VAL A 28 -17.74 9.15 -3.21
CA VAL A 28 -16.58 8.43 -3.77
C VAL A 28 -16.02 7.43 -2.77
N ASP A 29 -16.00 7.78 -1.48
CA ASP A 29 -15.50 6.92 -0.43
C ASP A 29 -16.35 5.64 -0.26
N LEU A 30 -17.68 5.69 -0.50
CA LEU A 30 -18.53 4.48 -0.51
C LEU A 30 -18.25 3.59 -1.73
N LEU A 31 -17.97 4.18 -2.90
CA LEU A 31 -17.62 3.40 -4.10
C LEU A 31 -16.28 2.69 -3.93
N LEU A 32 -15.27 3.37 -3.38
CA LEU A 32 -13.97 2.75 -3.08
C LEU A 32 -14.07 1.70 -1.96
N ALA A 33 -14.92 1.93 -0.95
CA ALA A 33 -15.19 0.94 0.09
C ALA A 33 -15.91 -0.30 -0.46
N ALA A 34 -16.86 -0.13 -1.40
CA ALA A 34 -17.54 -1.23 -2.07
C ALA A 34 -16.55 -2.09 -2.88
N VAL A 35 -15.64 -1.47 -3.64
CA VAL A 35 -14.56 -2.20 -4.36
C VAL A 35 -13.68 -2.99 -3.39
N ALA A 36 -13.29 -2.39 -2.26
CA ALA A 36 -12.51 -3.07 -1.23
C ALA A 36 -13.26 -4.24 -0.55
N ALA A 37 -14.56 -4.07 -0.28
CA ALA A 37 -15.39 -5.14 0.27
C ALA A 37 -15.57 -6.30 -0.72
N VAL A 38 -15.82 -6.00 -2.00
CA VAL A 38 -15.88 -7.01 -3.07
C VAL A 38 -14.55 -7.75 -3.19
N PHE A 39 -13.41 -7.04 -3.07
CA PHE A 39 -12.09 -7.67 -3.07
C PHE A 39 -11.88 -8.63 -1.90
N THR A 40 -12.19 -8.21 -0.66
CA THR A 40 -12.13 -9.11 0.51
C THR A 40 -13.04 -10.33 0.35
N VAL A 41 -14.28 -10.16 -0.13
CA VAL A 41 -15.19 -11.27 -0.38
C VAL A 41 -14.66 -12.20 -1.47
N ALA A 42 -14.13 -11.65 -2.57
CA ALA A 42 -13.52 -12.44 -3.64
C ALA A 42 -12.30 -13.24 -3.14
N GLN A 43 -11.47 -12.67 -2.26
CA GLN A 43 -10.37 -13.40 -1.62
C GLN A 43 -10.89 -14.55 -0.76
N LEU A 44 -11.88 -14.33 0.09
CA LEU A 44 -12.46 -15.36 0.95
C LEU A 44 -13.16 -16.49 0.17
N VAL A 45 -13.72 -16.19 -1.00
CA VAL A 45 -14.40 -17.18 -1.85
C VAL A 45 -13.43 -17.95 -2.75
N LEU A 46 -12.44 -17.26 -3.34
CA LEU A 46 -11.53 -17.85 -4.33
C LEU A 46 -10.25 -18.43 -3.71
N VAL A 47 -9.83 -17.93 -2.55
CA VAL A 47 -8.69 -18.44 -1.77
C VAL A 47 -9.23 -18.93 -0.43
N HIS A 48 -9.80 -20.14 -0.47
CA HIS A 48 -10.58 -20.70 0.63
C HIS A 48 -9.83 -20.63 1.98
N PRO A 49 -10.45 -20.16 3.09
CA PRO A 49 -9.75 -19.95 4.36
C PRO A 49 -9.09 -21.20 4.97
N SER A 50 -9.56 -22.40 4.62
CA SER A 50 -8.94 -23.67 5.04
C SER A 50 -7.70 -24.05 4.21
N MET A 51 -7.24 -23.20 3.30
CA MET A 51 -5.98 -23.40 2.59
C MET A 51 -4.82 -23.27 3.58
N GLY A 52 -4.14 -24.40 3.83
CA GLY A 52 -2.97 -24.48 4.69
C GLY A 52 -1.83 -23.54 4.28
N LEU A 53 -0.85 -23.39 5.16
CA LEU A 53 0.28 -22.49 4.93
C LEU A 53 1.24 -23.07 3.88
N GLY A 54 1.62 -22.25 2.89
CA GLY A 54 2.76 -22.55 2.04
C GLY A 54 4.08 -22.53 2.82
N TRP A 55 5.17 -23.01 2.21
CA TRP A 55 6.49 -23.05 2.85
C TRP A 55 6.96 -21.67 3.35
N ASP A 56 6.90 -20.64 2.50
CA ASP A 56 7.26 -19.27 2.88
C ASP A 56 6.42 -18.73 4.04
N GLU A 57 5.12 -19.04 4.03
CA GLU A 57 4.18 -18.61 5.07
C GLU A 57 4.50 -19.29 6.40
N THR A 58 4.81 -20.59 6.39
CA THR A 58 5.29 -21.33 7.56
C THR A 58 6.56 -20.72 8.12
N VAL A 59 7.51 -20.30 7.26
CA VAL A 59 8.73 -19.62 7.73
C VAL A 59 8.42 -18.30 8.42
N TYR A 60 7.47 -17.50 7.92
CA TYR A 60 7.09 -16.25 8.55
C TYR A 60 6.24 -16.41 9.83
N VAL A 61 5.25 -17.30 9.82
CA VAL A 61 4.36 -17.58 10.97
C VAL A 61 5.13 -18.20 12.13
N SER A 62 6.09 -19.10 11.84
CA SER A 62 6.91 -19.73 12.88
C SER A 62 7.83 -18.76 13.65
N GLN A 63 8.05 -17.53 13.15
CA GLN A 63 8.86 -16.53 13.88
C GLN A 63 8.13 -15.92 15.10
N VAL A 64 6.81 -16.05 15.19
CA VAL A 64 5.98 -15.37 16.21
C VAL A 64 5.04 -16.29 16.97
N THR A 65 4.89 -17.54 16.52
CA THR A 65 4.09 -18.54 17.22
C THR A 65 4.88 -19.23 18.33
N THR A 66 4.19 -19.68 19.39
CA THR A 66 4.77 -20.52 20.45
C THR A 66 4.50 -22.01 20.25
N HIS A 67 3.68 -22.37 19.26
CA HIS A 67 3.22 -23.76 19.05
C HIS A 67 4.29 -24.66 18.40
N HIS A 68 5.22 -24.08 17.64
CA HIS A 68 6.28 -24.80 16.93
C HIS A 68 7.59 -23.99 16.97
N PRO A 69 8.77 -24.65 16.87
CA PRO A 69 10.05 -23.95 16.75
C PRO A 69 10.10 -23.04 15.52
N ALA A 70 10.79 -21.91 15.64
CA ALA A 70 11.00 -20.99 14.54
C ALA A 70 11.81 -21.66 13.41
N ALA A 71 11.26 -21.68 12.20
CA ALA A 71 11.97 -22.17 11.03
C ALA A 71 13.14 -21.25 10.65
N PHE A 72 14.12 -21.78 9.91
CA PHE A 72 15.29 -21.01 9.48
C PHE A 72 14.90 -19.76 8.69
N PHE A 73 15.16 -18.60 9.28
CA PHE A 73 14.88 -17.31 8.67
C PHE A 73 16.03 -16.95 7.71
N SER A 74 15.78 -17.06 6.41
CA SER A 74 16.80 -16.85 5.38
C SER A 74 17.06 -15.36 5.08
N ALA A 75 18.28 -15.05 4.63
CA ALA A 75 18.74 -13.71 4.22
C ALA A 75 17.73 -12.80 3.47
N PRO A 76 17.01 -13.25 2.41
CA PRO A 76 16.10 -12.37 1.66
C PRO A 76 14.82 -11.96 2.42
N ARG A 77 14.49 -12.61 3.55
CA ARG A 77 13.27 -12.35 4.31
C ARG A 77 13.47 -11.16 5.27
N SER A 78 12.40 -10.42 5.53
CA SER A 78 12.33 -9.32 6.53
C SER A 78 11.13 -9.50 7.46
N ARG A 79 11.16 -8.77 8.58
CA ARG A 79 10.27 -8.97 9.73
C ARG A 79 8.87 -8.36 9.60
N GLY A 80 8.58 -7.64 8.52
CA GLY A 80 7.25 -7.07 8.27
C GLY A 80 6.11 -8.08 8.20
N VAL A 81 6.34 -9.25 7.58
CA VAL A 81 5.31 -10.31 7.55
C VAL A 81 5.12 -10.97 8.92
N PRO A 82 6.16 -11.36 9.68
CA PRO A 82 6.03 -11.78 11.07
C PRO A 82 5.26 -10.79 11.94
N LEU A 83 5.58 -9.50 11.86
CA LEU A 83 4.87 -8.44 12.60
C LEU A 83 3.41 -8.30 12.17
N LEU A 84 3.10 -8.46 10.88
CA LEU A 84 1.74 -8.44 10.35
C LEU A 84 0.90 -9.62 10.86
N VAL A 85 1.45 -10.83 10.92
CA VAL A 85 0.70 -12.03 11.34
C VAL A 85 0.66 -12.21 12.86
N ALA A 86 1.58 -11.59 13.60
CA ALA A 86 1.69 -11.69 15.07
C ALA A 86 0.36 -11.49 15.83
N PRO A 87 -0.55 -10.55 15.47
CA PRO A 87 -1.82 -10.37 16.18
C PRO A 87 -2.78 -11.56 16.14
N VAL A 88 -2.52 -12.58 15.31
CA VAL A 88 -3.24 -13.86 15.28
C VAL A 88 -2.31 -15.03 15.60
N ALA A 89 -1.17 -15.12 14.89
CA ALA A 89 -0.25 -16.26 14.94
C ALA A 89 0.48 -16.46 16.29
N SER A 90 0.52 -15.45 17.15
CA SER A 90 1.16 -15.55 18.47
C SER A 90 0.35 -16.35 19.49
N TRP A 91 -0.97 -16.48 19.29
CA TRP A 91 -1.90 -17.12 20.23
C TRP A 91 -2.87 -18.12 19.60
N SER A 92 -2.99 -18.15 18.26
CA SER A 92 -3.87 -19.06 17.54
C SER A 92 -3.13 -19.80 16.42
N ALA A 93 -3.37 -21.10 16.35
CA ALA A 93 -2.93 -21.97 15.25
C ALA A 93 -3.96 -22.10 14.10
N SER A 94 -5.14 -21.46 14.19
CA SER A 94 -6.16 -21.55 13.12
C SER A 94 -5.71 -20.80 11.88
N THR A 95 -5.55 -21.55 10.79
CA THR A 95 -5.28 -21.01 9.46
C THR A 95 -6.45 -20.15 8.98
N GLU A 96 -7.69 -20.57 9.20
CA GLU A 96 -8.90 -19.87 8.78
C GLU A 96 -8.97 -18.47 9.38
N LEU A 97 -8.70 -18.36 10.69
CA LEU A 97 -8.66 -17.07 11.39
C LEU A 97 -7.59 -16.15 10.80
N LEU A 98 -6.40 -16.69 10.52
CA LEU A 98 -5.31 -15.93 9.92
C LEU A 98 -5.65 -15.49 8.48
N ARG A 99 -6.22 -16.38 7.65
CA ARG A 99 -6.68 -16.06 6.28
C ARG A 99 -7.73 -14.95 6.29
N VAL A 100 -8.74 -15.05 7.17
CA VAL A 100 -9.81 -14.05 7.28
C VAL A 100 -9.27 -12.70 7.74
N TYR A 101 -8.40 -12.69 8.76
CA TYR A 101 -7.72 -11.49 9.23
C TYR A 101 -6.91 -10.81 8.11
N LEU A 102 -6.11 -11.56 7.36
CA LEU A 102 -5.32 -11.03 6.25
C LEU A 102 -6.20 -10.55 5.09
N ALA A 103 -7.30 -11.24 4.75
CA ALA A 103 -8.26 -10.84 3.73
C ALA A 103 -9.04 -9.54 4.08
N VAL A 104 -9.27 -9.29 5.37
CA VAL A 104 -9.89 -8.03 5.84
C VAL A 104 -8.86 -6.89 5.81
N LEU A 105 -7.64 -7.14 6.28
CA LEU A 105 -6.57 -6.13 6.23
C LEU A 105 -6.16 -5.80 4.79
N SER A 106 -6.14 -6.77 3.88
CA SER A 106 -5.79 -6.55 2.48
C SER A 106 -6.80 -5.60 1.81
N GLY A 107 -8.10 -5.84 2.02
CA GLY A 107 -9.19 -4.95 1.56
C GLY A 107 -9.09 -3.56 2.16
N LEU A 108 -8.81 -3.44 3.45
CA LEU A 108 -8.54 -2.15 4.09
C LEU A 108 -7.31 -1.46 3.46
N GLY A 109 -6.25 -2.20 3.16
CA GLY A 109 -5.08 -1.73 2.43
C GLY A 109 -5.41 -1.18 1.04
N LEU A 110 -6.24 -1.91 0.27
CA LEU A 110 -6.72 -1.46 -1.04
C LEU A 110 -7.55 -0.19 -0.93
N TYR A 111 -8.47 -0.11 0.05
CA TYR A 111 -9.26 1.10 0.30
C TYR A 111 -8.38 2.31 0.62
N LEU A 112 -7.38 2.15 1.49
CA LEU A 112 -6.44 3.21 1.84
C LEU A 112 -5.55 3.62 0.65
N ALA A 113 -5.08 2.65 -0.14
CA ALA A 113 -4.37 2.91 -1.38
C ALA A 113 -5.22 3.73 -2.36
N LEU A 114 -6.45 3.30 -2.67
CA LEU A 114 -7.34 4.04 -3.59
C LEU A 114 -7.64 5.46 -3.10
N ARG A 115 -7.79 5.67 -1.78
CA ARG A 115 -7.94 7.01 -1.19
C ARG A 115 -6.71 7.89 -1.37
N ALA A 116 -5.50 7.32 -1.36
CA ALA A 116 -4.27 8.07 -1.62
C ALA A 116 -4.26 8.70 -3.03
N TRP A 117 -5.02 8.18 -3.99
CA TRP A 117 -5.14 8.72 -5.35
C TRP A 117 -6.36 9.62 -5.59
N ARG A 118 -7.24 9.79 -4.59
CA ARG A 118 -8.47 10.61 -4.71
C ARG A 118 -8.16 12.07 -5.04
N GLY A 119 -8.69 12.59 -6.15
CA GLY A 119 -8.44 13.97 -6.62
C GLY A 119 -7.27 14.08 -7.59
N LEU A 120 -6.38 13.10 -7.65
CA LEU A 120 -5.45 12.97 -8.77
C LEU A 120 -6.17 12.54 -10.05
N PHE A 121 -7.21 11.71 -9.90
CA PHE A 121 -8.04 11.16 -10.97
C PHE A 121 -9.55 11.24 -10.65
N PRO A 122 -10.43 11.17 -11.67
CA PRO A 122 -11.87 11.01 -11.50
C PRO A 122 -12.24 9.73 -10.73
N SER A 123 -13.37 9.76 -10.02
CA SER A 123 -13.82 8.65 -9.16
C SER A 123 -14.06 7.34 -9.92
N HIS A 124 -14.58 7.41 -11.15
CA HIS A 124 -14.80 6.22 -11.98
C HIS A 124 -13.47 5.57 -12.39
N VAL A 125 -12.43 6.36 -12.72
CA VAL A 125 -11.10 5.83 -13.05
C VAL A 125 -10.52 5.08 -11.85
N LEU A 126 -10.63 5.65 -10.64
CA LEU A 126 -10.15 5.00 -9.41
C LEU A 126 -10.93 3.73 -9.08
N ALA A 127 -12.25 3.74 -9.24
CA ALA A 127 -13.08 2.56 -9.02
C ALA A 127 -12.78 1.44 -10.04
N THR A 128 -12.60 1.79 -11.32
CA THR A 128 -12.24 0.83 -12.38
C THR A 128 -10.84 0.28 -12.18
N ALA A 129 -9.85 1.11 -11.83
CA ALA A 129 -8.50 0.67 -11.50
C ALA A 129 -8.49 -0.26 -10.26
N GLY A 130 -9.27 0.08 -9.23
CA GLY A 130 -9.48 -0.76 -8.06
C GLY A 130 -10.18 -2.09 -8.40
N ALA A 131 -11.15 -2.09 -9.30
CA ALA A 131 -11.82 -3.29 -9.78
C ALA A 131 -10.87 -4.21 -10.57
N PHE A 132 -10.09 -3.66 -11.51
CA PHE A 132 -9.05 -4.43 -12.20
C PHE A 132 -8.04 -5.01 -11.20
N PHE A 133 -7.52 -4.20 -10.29
CA PHE A 133 -6.61 -4.64 -9.23
C PHE A 133 -7.25 -5.74 -8.36
N ALA A 134 -8.55 -5.65 -8.07
CA ALA A 134 -9.28 -6.66 -7.32
C ALA A 134 -9.56 -7.98 -8.08
N THR A 135 -9.41 -7.98 -9.41
CA THR A 135 -9.57 -9.19 -10.25
C THR A 135 -8.26 -9.87 -10.63
N LEU A 136 -7.11 -9.27 -10.32
CA LEU A 136 -5.81 -9.88 -10.61
C LEU A 136 -5.60 -11.12 -9.72
N TRP A 137 -5.23 -12.25 -10.32
CA TRP A 137 -4.97 -13.47 -9.54
C TRP A 137 -3.88 -13.26 -8.48
N VAL A 138 -2.86 -12.45 -8.78
CA VAL A 138 -1.73 -12.13 -7.89
C VAL A 138 -2.20 -11.43 -6.61
N THR A 139 -3.12 -10.46 -6.72
CA THR A 139 -3.60 -9.69 -5.58
C THR A 139 -4.64 -10.48 -4.77
N LEU A 140 -5.49 -11.25 -5.47
CA LEU A 140 -6.42 -12.18 -4.85
C LEU A 140 -5.67 -13.27 -4.05
N PHE A 141 -4.61 -13.84 -4.61
CA PHE A 141 -3.83 -14.92 -4.01
C PHE A 141 -2.92 -14.44 -2.87
N TYR A 142 -2.12 -13.40 -3.07
CA TYR A 142 -1.13 -12.97 -2.06
C TYR A 142 -1.69 -12.05 -0.97
N GLY A 143 -2.87 -11.47 -1.12
CA GLY A 143 -3.48 -10.63 -0.08
C GLY A 143 -3.86 -11.38 1.22
N PRO A 144 -4.55 -12.54 1.17
CA PRO A 144 -4.85 -13.37 2.34
C PRO A 144 -3.67 -14.29 2.75
N GLN A 145 -2.47 -14.06 2.20
CA GLN A 145 -1.27 -14.84 2.49
C GLN A 145 -0.28 -14.10 3.36
N ALA A 146 0.45 -14.86 4.19
CA ALA A 146 1.57 -14.40 4.98
C ALA A 146 2.79 -14.22 4.06
N MET A 147 2.70 -13.28 3.12
CA MET A 147 3.73 -12.96 2.13
C MET A 147 3.83 -11.45 1.91
N PRO A 148 5.03 -10.91 1.61
CA PRO A 148 5.23 -9.45 1.55
C PRO A 148 4.65 -8.82 0.27
N ASN A 149 4.45 -9.61 -0.79
CA ASN A 149 4.20 -9.15 -2.17
C ASN A 149 3.07 -8.12 -2.27
N TYR A 150 1.91 -8.44 -1.67
CA TYR A 150 0.74 -7.57 -1.66
C TYR A 150 0.99 -6.26 -0.89
N TRP A 151 1.67 -6.36 0.26
CA TRP A 151 1.91 -5.23 1.16
C TRP A 151 2.93 -4.24 0.62
N VAL A 152 3.94 -4.72 -0.10
CA VAL A 152 4.86 -3.86 -0.87
C VAL A 152 4.09 -3.08 -1.94
N ALA A 153 3.21 -3.74 -2.70
CA ALA A 153 2.39 -3.07 -3.72
C ALA A 153 1.44 -2.00 -3.13
N ILE A 154 0.79 -2.28 -2.00
CA ILE A 154 -0.03 -1.30 -1.27
C ILE A 154 0.82 -0.15 -0.72
N GLY A 155 1.99 -0.44 -0.15
CA GLY A 155 2.95 0.57 0.30
C GLY A 155 3.39 1.50 -0.82
N ALA A 156 3.69 0.95 -2.00
CA ALA A 156 4.03 1.71 -3.20
C ALA A 156 2.87 2.60 -3.67
N LEU A 157 1.65 2.06 -3.77
CA LEU A 157 0.47 2.82 -4.19
C LEU A 157 0.15 3.97 -3.22
N ILE A 158 0.24 3.74 -1.90
CA ILE A 158 0.04 4.78 -0.88
C ILE A 158 1.14 5.83 -0.98
N CYS A 159 2.41 5.40 -1.05
CA CYS A 159 3.58 6.27 -1.12
C CYS A 159 3.51 7.19 -2.34
N VAL A 160 3.36 6.64 -3.55
CA VAL A 160 3.33 7.40 -4.81
C VAL A 160 2.09 8.30 -4.89
N GLY A 161 0.90 7.80 -4.53
CA GLY A 161 -0.33 8.60 -4.54
C GLY A 161 -0.23 9.81 -3.61
N CYS A 162 0.25 9.61 -2.38
CA CYS A 162 0.47 10.71 -1.44
C CYS A 162 1.60 11.66 -1.90
N PHE A 163 2.69 11.14 -2.44
CA PHE A 163 3.82 11.92 -2.95
C PHE A 163 3.37 12.90 -4.04
N LEU A 164 2.61 12.41 -5.03
CA LEU A 164 2.08 13.24 -6.12
C LEU A 164 1.11 14.32 -5.60
N ARG A 165 0.32 14.03 -4.57
CA ARG A 165 -0.56 15.02 -3.91
C ARG A 165 0.20 16.09 -3.17
N VAL A 166 1.35 15.78 -2.56
CA VAL A 166 2.23 16.81 -1.98
C VAL A 166 2.81 17.69 -3.07
N LEU A 167 3.27 17.11 -4.20
CA LEU A 167 3.79 17.89 -5.33
C LEU A 167 2.74 18.80 -6.01
N ARG A 168 1.45 18.44 -5.94
CA ARG A 168 0.34 19.32 -6.35
C ARG A 168 -0.11 20.33 -5.28
N GLY A 169 0.40 20.23 -4.05
CA GLY A 169 -0.01 21.06 -2.90
C GLY A 169 -1.34 20.65 -2.24
N GLU A 170 -2.00 19.59 -2.72
CA GLU A 170 -3.42 19.28 -2.45
C GLU A 170 -3.71 18.60 -1.10
N SER A 171 -2.73 18.44 -0.18
CA SER A 171 -2.91 17.58 1.01
C SER A 171 -2.05 17.85 2.25
N GLY A 172 -1.09 18.78 2.20
CA GLY A 172 -0.26 19.15 3.34
C GLY A 172 0.32 17.98 4.14
N ARG A 173 0.28 18.09 5.48
CA ARG A 173 0.94 17.15 6.41
C ARG A 173 0.40 15.72 6.37
N ARG A 174 -0.88 15.51 5.99
CA ARG A 174 -1.48 14.17 5.91
C ARG A 174 -0.85 13.32 4.79
N ALA A 175 -0.58 13.92 3.63
CA ALA A 175 0.07 13.20 2.55
C ALA A 175 1.57 12.98 2.82
N LEU A 176 2.26 13.90 3.51
CA LEU A 176 3.63 13.63 3.98
C LEU A 176 3.69 12.39 4.89
N TRP A 177 2.75 12.24 5.82
CA TRP A 177 2.64 11.01 6.62
C TRP A 177 2.30 9.78 5.77
N GLY A 178 1.49 9.91 4.73
CA GLY A 178 1.23 8.82 3.77
C GLY A 178 2.47 8.39 2.98
N VAL A 179 3.33 9.33 2.58
CA VAL A 179 4.64 9.02 1.97
C VAL A 179 5.51 8.23 2.95
N ALA A 180 5.66 8.72 4.18
CA ALA A 180 6.47 8.06 5.21
C ALA A 180 5.93 6.67 5.57
N ALA A 181 4.62 6.52 5.72
CA ALA A 181 3.98 5.24 6.05
C ALA A 181 4.05 4.23 4.90
N GLY A 182 3.86 4.66 3.64
CA GLY A 182 4.00 3.79 2.47
C GLY A 182 5.45 3.33 2.27
N ALA A 183 6.41 4.24 2.45
CA ALA A 183 7.84 3.95 2.41
C ALA A 183 8.27 2.98 3.53
N LEU A 184 7.79 3.19 4.75
CA LEU A 184 7.99 2.29 5.89
C LEU A 184 7.41 0.91 5.59
N LEU A 185 6.17 0.83 5.09
CA LEU A 185 5.52 -0.43 4.77
C LEU A 185 6.30 -1.23 3.71
N MET A 186 6.74 -0.58 2.63
CA MET A 186 7.58 -1.23 1.61
C MET A 186 8.88 -1.75 2.22
N ALA A 187 9.62 -0.90 2.95
CA ALA A 187 10.92 -1.26 3.51
C ALA A 187 10.82 -2.38 4.57
N LEU A 188 9.77 -2.34 5.40
CA LEU A 188 9.53 -3.36 6.43
C LEU A 188 9.16 -4.73 5.80
N MET A 189 8.37 -4.72 4.72
CA MET A 189 7.90 -5.93 4.05
C MET A 189 8.94 -6.54 3.12
N ARG A 190 9.68 -5.73 2.37
CA ARG A 190 10.74 -6.19 1.45
C ARG A 190 11.69 -5.04 1.09
N PRO A 191 12.79 -4.84 1.86
CA PRO A 191 13.70 -3.71 1.69
C PRO A 191 14.27 -3.55 0.27
N THR A 192 14.57 -4.67 -0.39
CA THR A 192 15.11 -4.72 -1.77
C THR A 192 14.12 -4.17 -2.80
N ASP A 193 12.84 -4.50 -2.66
CA ASP A 193 11.79 -4.08 -3.59
C ASP A 193 11.46 -2.60 -3.40
N ALA A 194 11.53 -2.12 -2.15
CA ALA A 194 11.36 -0.72 -1.81
C ALA A 194 12.34 0.21 -2.55
N VAL A 195 13.57 -0.26 -2.84
CA VAL A 195 14.58 0.51 -3.60
C VAL A 195 14.06 0.91 -4.98
N TRP A 196 13.45 -0.02 -5.72
CA TRP A 196 12.97 0.22 -7.09
C TRP A 196 11.87 1.29 -7.16
N VAL A 197 11.02 1.38 -6.13
CA VAL A 197 10.00 2.44 -6.00
C VAL A 197 10.62 3.73 -5.46
N ALA A 198 11.57 3.64 -4.52
CA ALA A 198 12.17 4.79 -3.87
C ALA A 198 13.11 5.59 -4.78
N VAL A 199 13.95 4.94 -5.59
CA VAL A 199 14.95 5.61 -6.45
C VAL A 199 14.34 6.71 -7.34
N PRO A 200 13.31 6.47 -8.18
CA PRO A 200 12.74 7.53 -9.00
C PRO A 200 12.10 8.67 -8.18
N LEU A 201 11.51 8.35 -7.02
CA LEU A 201 10.95 9.36 -6.10
C LEU A 201 12.04 10.21 -5.43
N LEU A 202 13.12 9.60 -4.96
CA LEU A 202 14.29 10.28 -4.38
C LEU A 202 14.94 11.21 -5.41
N LEU A 203 15.21 10.72 -6.63
CA LEU A 203 15.74 11.53 -7.72
C LEU A 203 14.84 12.73 -8.00
N LEU A 204 13.54 12.51 -8.14
CA LEU A 204 12.57 13.60 -8.38
C LEU A 204 12.55 14.63 -7.25
N VAL A 205 12.62 14.21 -5.97
CA VAL A 205 12.69 15.14 -4.82
C VAL A 205 13.99 15.93 -4.81
N LEU A 206 15.12 15.30 -5.09
CA LEU A 206 16.43 15.95 -5.10
C LEU A 206 16.49 16.99 -6.23
N LEU A 207 16.02 16.65 -7.43
CA LEU A 207 15.89 17.59 -8.57
C LEU A 207 14.94 18.76 -8.23
N ARG A 208 13.84 18.51 -7.51
CA ARG A 208 12.88 19.53 -7.06
C ARG A 208 13.27 20.23 -5.76
N ARG A 209 14.39 19.86 -5.13
CA ARG A 209 14.89 20.33 -3.81
C ARG A 209 13.82 20.32 -2.70
N HIS A 210 12.92 19.34 -2.72
CA HIS A 210 11.73 19.33 -1.86
C HIS A 210 11.98 18.64 -0.51
N TRP A 211 12.81 19.25 0.34
CA TRP A 211 13.37 18.66 1.57
C TRP A 211 12.36 17.96 2.50
N THR A 212 11.14 18.48 2.63
CA THR A 212 10.08 17.85 3.46
C THR A 212 9.62 16.50 2.91
N LEU A 213 9.60 16.31 1.59
CA LEU A 213 9.35 15.02 0.96
C LEU A 213 10.57 14.09 1.10
N LEU A 214 11.79 14.65 1.05
CA LEU A 214 13.01 13.86 1.23
C LEU A 214 13.04 13.24 2.62
N LEU A 215 12.79 14.06 3.65
CA LEU A 215 12.75 13.60 5.05
C LEU A 215 11.61 12.60 5.30
N ALA A 216 10.43 12.80 4.69
CA ALA A 216 9.33 11.84 4.82
C ALA A 216 9.67 10.49 4.16
N LEU A 217 10.18 10.50 2.93
CA LEU A 217 10.53 9.29 2.18
C LEU A 217 11.73 8.56 2.81
N ALA A 218 12.85 9.25 3.02
CA ALA A 218 14.04 8.68 3.63
C ALA A 218 13.80 8.23 5.07
N GLY A 219 13.04 9.00 5.86
CA GLY A 219 12.67 8.62 7.22
C GLY A 219 11.80 7.38 7.28
N GLY A 220 10.83 7.24 6.37
CA GLY A 220 10.01 6.03 6.23
C GLY A 220 10.85 4.81 5.85
N LEU A 221 11.68 4.92 4.81
CA LEU A 221 12.60 3.86 4.38
C LEU A 221 13.57 3.43 5.48
N ALA A 222 14.17 4.39 6.18
CA ALA A 222 15.09 4.11 7.29
C ALA A 222 14.37 3.40 8.44
N ALA A 223 13.18 3.88 8.85
CA ALA A 223 12.41 3.27 9.93
C ALA A 223 11.97 1.83 9.60
N GLY A 224 11.51 1.56 8.37
CA GLY A 224 11.13 0.19 7.96
C GLY A 224 12.32 -0.73 7.69
N GLY A 225 13.45 -0.19 7.23
CA GLY A 225 14.65 -0.96 6.92
C GLY A 225 15.59 -1.22 8.11
N LEU A 226 15.48 -0.44 9.20
CA LEU A 226 16.43 -0.46 10.32
C LEU A 226 16.61 -1.86 10.93
N GLU A 227 15.52 -2.57 11.19
CA GLU A 227 15.55 -3.93 11.75
C GLU A 227 16.31 -4.90 10.83
N TRP A 228 16.05 -4.84 9.51
CA TRP A 228 16.72 -5.70 8.52
C TRP A 228 18.22 -5.38 8.39
N VAL A 229 18.60 -4.11 8.54
CA VAL A 229 20.01 -3.68 8.56
C VAL A 229 20.70 -4.16 9.84
N ILE A 230 20.11 -3.95 11.02
CA ILE A 230 20.63 -4.46 12.30
C ILE A 230 20.84 -5.96 12.23
N GLU A 231 19.83 -6.69 11.76
CA GLU A 231 19.92 -8.14 11.59
C GLU A 231 21.06 -8.55 10.66
N ALA A 232 21.29 -7.82 9.55
CA ALA A 232 22.35 -8.13 8.60
C ALA A 232 23.73 -8.15 9.26
N TYR A 233 24.01 -7.18 10.13
CA TYR A 233 25.27 -7.15 10.89
C TYR A 233 25.34 -8.19 12.00
N ALA A 234 24.23 -8.44 12.72
CA ALA A 234 24.24 -9.32 13.89
C ALA A 234 24.16 -10.82 13.58
N TRP A 235 23.53 -11.24 12.47
CA TRP A 235 23.36 -12.67 12.12
C TRP A 235 23.86 -13.07 10.72
N TYR A 236 24.12 -12.13 9.82
CA TYR A 236 24.52 -12.44 8.43
C TYR A 236 25.93 -11.97 8.05
N GLY A 237 26.73 -11.44 8.99
CA GLY A 237 28.10 -10.98 8.69
C GLY A 237 28.18 -9.63 7.97
N GLY A 238 27.06 -8.91 7.85
CA GLY A 238 26.98 -7.58 7.24
C GLY A 238 25.99 -7.50 6.08
N LEU A 239 25.78 -6.28 5.59
CA LEU A 239 24.80 -5.97 4.55
C LEU A 239 25.12 -6.67 3.21
N GLY A 240 26.39 -6.65 2.79
CA GLY A 240 26.83 -7.25 1.52
C GLY A 240 26.68 -8.77 1.50
N GLU A 241 27.07 -9.43 2.60
CA GLU A 241 26.92 -10.88 2.76
C GLU A 241 25.46 -11.32 2.79
N ARG A 242 24.58 -10.57 3.49
CA ARG A 242 23.11 -10.79 3.44
C ARG A 242 22.57 -10.65 2.02
N LEU A 243 23.07 -9.68 1.24
CA LEU A 243 22.67 -9.49 -0.17
C LEU A 243 23.20 -10.60 -1.10
N SER A 244 24.43 -11.09 -0.91
CA SER A 244 24.96 -12.24 -1.69
C SER A 244 24.15 -13.50 -1.43
N ARG A 245 23.91 -13.84 -0.15
CA ARG A 245 23.08 -15.00 0.22
C ARG A 245 21.63 -14.84 -0.24
N ALA A 246 21.08 -13.63 -0.21
CA ALA A 246 19.76 -13.36 -0.78
C ALA A 246 19.73 -13.58 -2.30
N SER A 247 20.79 -13.16 -3.01
CA SER A 247 20.97 -13.39 -4.44
C SER A 247 21.01 -14.88 -4.77
N GLU A 248 21.88 -15.65 -4.10
CA GLU A 248 22.03 -17.10 -4.29
C GLU A 248 20.70 -17.85 -4.08
N ILE A 249 19.97 -17.52 -3.01
CA ILE A 249 18.67 -18.13 -2.69
C ILE A 249 17.57 -17.76 -3.71
N GLN A 250 17.68 -16.61 -4.38
CA GLN A 250 16.71 -16.13 -5.36
C GLN A 250 17.04 -16.51 -6.82
N GLY A 251 18.03 -17.39 -7.05
CA GLY A 251 18.46 -17.79 -8.39
C GLY A 251 19.43 -16.83 -9.07
N GLY A 252 20.03 -15.92 -8.30
CA GLY A 252 20.99 -14.92 -8.73
C GLY A 252 20.35 -13.59 -9.15
N LEU A 253 20.74 -12.50 -8.49
CA LEU A 253 20.46 -11.11 -8.90
C LEU A 253 21.30 -10.66 -10.14
N GLY A 254 21.95 -11.60 -10.82
CA GLY A 254 22.72 -11.34 -12.04
C GLY A 254 21.82 -11.07 -13.24
N TRP A 255 22.41 -10.52 -14.30
CA TRP A 255 21.72 -10.31 -15.58
C TRP A 255 21.58 -11.63 -16.34
N ASN A 256 20.55 -12.40 -15.98
CA ASN A 256 20.17 -13.63 -16.65
C ASN A 256 19.40 -13.33 -17.95
N PHE A 257 20.12 -12.94 -19.00
CA PHE A 257 19.57 -12.93 -20.35
C PHE A 257 19.34 -14.37 -20.81
N ALA A 258 18.10 -14.73 -21.11
CA ALA A 258 17.81 -15.93 -21.88
C ALA A 258 18.34 -15.72 -23.32
N VAL A 259 19.15 -16.67 -23.79
CA VAL A 259 19.67 -16.77 -25.16
C VAL A 259 18.80 -17.75 -25.94
#